data_AF-X5X2Z3-F1
#
_entry.id   AF-X5X2Z3-F1
#
_cell.length_a   1.000
_cell.length_b   1.000
_cell.length_c   1.000
_cell.angle_alpha   90.00
_cell.angle_beta   90.00
_cell.angle_gamma   90.00
#
_symmetry.space_group_name_H-M   'P 1'
#
loop_
_entity.id
_entity.type
_entity.pdbx_description
1 polymer ?
#
loop_
_entity_poly.entity_id
_entity_poly.type
_entity_poly.pdbx_seq_one_letter_code
_entity_poly.pdbx_strand_id
1 'polypeptide(L)' 'MHDEHGPAPTASDLIVQRLVQEAGITDAQARELIVVLGVYNWASLLREARFLKGAGLSERW' A
#
# COMPACT_ATOMS: atom_id res chain seq x y z
N MET A 1 -15.81 -25.47 17.68
CA MET A 1 -15.86 -24.16 17.01
C MET A 1 -14.41 -23.70 16.93
N HIS A 2 -13.78 -23.79 15.76
CA HIS A 2 -12.47 -23.18 15.57
C HIS A 2 -12.72 -21.70 15.36
N ASP A 3 -12.36 -20.87 16.33
CA ASP A 3 -12.24 -19.44 16.12
C ASP A 3 -10.97 -19.23 15.29
N GLU A 4 -11.09 -19.41 13.98
CA GLU A 4 -10.08 -19.15 12.96
C GLU A 4 -9.94 -17.65 12.66
N HIS A 5 -10.02 -16.81 13.70
CA HIS A 5 -9.64 -15.42 13.58
C HIS A 5 -8.11 -15.39 13.44
N GLY A 6 -7.64 -15.33 12.19
CA GLY A 6 -6.26 -14.99 11.89
C GLY A 6 -5.84 -13.72 12.65
N PRO A 7 -4.53 -13.48 12.80
CA PRO A 7 -4.04 -12.34 13.57
C PRO A 7 -4.72 -11.05 13.11
N ALA A 8 -5.18 -10.25 14.08
CA ALA A 8 -5.85 -8.99 13.79
C ALA A 8 -4.96 -8.15 12.85
N PRO A 9 -5.54 -7.50 11.83
CA PRO A 9 -4.76 -6.71 10.88
C PRO A 9 -3.99 -5.62 11.63
N THR A 10 -2.70 -5.52 11.34
CA THR A 10 -1.85 -4.51 11.94
C THR A 10 -2.20 -3.13 11.39
N ALA A 11 -1.77 -2.07 12.07
CA ALA A 11 -1.90 -0.70 11.56
C ALA A 11 -1.28 -0.57 10.15
N SER A 12 -0.17 -1.26 9.89
CA SER A 12 0.46 -1.31 8.57
C SER A 12 -0.44 -1.95 7.51
N ASP A 13 -1.14 -3.05 7.84
CA ASP A 13 -2.02 -3.73 6.89
C ASP A 13 -3.20 -2.85 6.47
N LEU A 14 -3.76 -2.08 7.41
CA LEU A 14 -4.84 -1.13 7.11
C LEU A 14 -4.36 0.00 6.18
N ILE A 15 -3.13 0.48 6.37
CA ILE A 15 -2.55 1.52 5.50
C ILE A 15 -2.20 0.95 4.12
N VAL A 16 -1.71 -0.28 4.02
CA VAL A 16 -1.49 -0.98 2.74
C VAL A 16 -2.79 -1.05 1.96
N GLN A 17 -3.86 -1.59 2.56
CA GLN A 17 -5.16 -1.70 1.89
C GLN A 17 -5.68 -0.34 1.42
N ARG A 18 -5.53 0.69 2.26
CA ARG A 18 -5.93 2.04 1.88
C ARG A 18 -5.12 2.58 0.71
N LEU A 19 -3.80 2.36 0.67
CA LEU A 19 -2.96 2.78 -0.46
C LEU A 19 -3.33 2.07 -1.76
N VAL A 20 -3.59 0.77 -1.69
CA VAL A 20 -4.04 -0.02 -2.85
C VAL A 20 -5.36 0.53 -3.38
N GLN A 21 -6.33 0.81 -2.50
CA GLN A 21 -7.63 1.33 -2.92
C GLN A 21 -7.55 2.76 -3.49
N GLU A 22 -6.82 3.66 -2.82
CA GLU A 22 -6.77 5.09 -3.18
C GLU A 22 -5.85 5.38 -4.37
N ALA A 23 -4.71 4.68 -4.45
CA ALA A 23 -3.71 4.93 -5.47
C ALA A 23 -3.73 3.87 -6.58
N GLY A 24 -4.37 2.72 -6.39
CA GLY A 24 -4.41 1.65 -7.38
C GLY A 24 -3.05 1.02 -7.67
N ILE A 25 -2.16 1.00 -6.66
CA ILE A 25 -0.88 0.29 -6.69
C ILE A 25 -1.04 -1.11 -6.09
N THR A 26 -0.04 -1.98 -6.27
CA THR A 26 -0.04 -3.31 -5.67
C THR A 26 0.27 -3.27 -4.16
N ASP A 27 -0.15 -4.30 -3.42
CA ASP A 27 0.20 -4.47 -2.00
C ASP A 27 1.72 -4.44 -1.76
N ALA A 28 2.50 -5.02 -2.66
CA ALA A 28 3.96 -5.03 -2.58
C ALA A 28 4.53 -3.60 -2.64
N GLN A 29 4.10 -2.81 -3.63
CA GLN A 29 4.49 -1.41 -3.75
C GLN A 29 4.06 -0.59 -2.53
N ALA A 30 2.85 -0.81 -2.01
CA ALA A 30 2.37 -0.11 -0.83
C ALA A 30 3.22 -0.43 0.42
N ARG A 31 3.63 -1.69 0.60
CA ARG A 31 4.52 -2.11 1.69
C ARG A 31 5.90 -1.47 1.58
N GLU A 32 6.48 -1.43 0.38
CA GLU A 32 7.76 -0.76 0.15
C GLU A 32 7.71 0.74 0.48
N LEU A 33 6.65 1.43 0.05
CA LEU A 33 6.45 2.84 0.39
C LEU A 33 6.36 3.07 1.90
N ILE A 34 5.66 2.20 2.61
CA ILE A 34 5.55 2.26 4.07
C ILE A 34 6.91 2.04 4.74
N VAL A 35 7.72 1.10 4.24
CA VAL A 35 9.07 0.86 4.78
C VAL A 35 9.97 2.09 4.60
N VAL A 36 9.88 2.78 3.46
CA VAL A 36 10.73 3.92 3.13
C VAL A 36 10.26 5.22 3.81
N LEU A 37 8.95 5.48 3.82
CA LEU A 37 8.37 6.77 4.24
C LEU A 37 7.74 6.74 5.64
N GLY A 38 7.51 5.54 6.18
CA GLY A 38 6.77 5.33 7.42
C GLY A 38 5.26 5.42 7.24
N VAL A 39 4.52 4.82 8.18
CA VAL A 39 3.05 4.71 8.15
C VAL A 39 2.31 6.05 8.38
N TYR A 40 2.95 7.05 8.97
CA TYR A 40 2.28 8.28 9.42
C TYR A 40 2.28 9.41 8.38
N ASN A 41 3.07 9.31 7.31
CA ASN A 41 3.20 10.37 6.31
C ASN A 41 2.29 10.12 5.09
N TRP A 42 0.99 10.20 5.32
CA TRP A 42 -0.03 9.88 4.31
C TRP A 42 0.10 10.69 3.00
N ALA A 43 0.39 11.98 3.10
CA ALA A 43 0.54 12.84 1.92
C ALA A 43 1.72 12.42 1.03
N SER A 44 2.85 12.01 1.64
CA SER A 44 3.99 11.52 0.88
C SER A 44 3.75 10.13 0.29
N LEU A 45 3.09 9.24 1.05
CA LEU A 45 2.70 7.92 0.56
C LEU A 45 1.80 8.01 -0.69
N LEU A 46 0.77 8.87 -0.66
CA LEU A 46 -0.12 9.05 -1.82
C LEU A 46 0.58 9.66 -3.01
N ARG A 47 1.48 10.62 -2.79
CA ARG A 47 2.25 11.25 -3.87
C ARG A 47 3.08 10.19 -4.59
N GLU A 48 3.85 9.39 -3.84
CA GLU A 48 4.74 8.39 -4.41
C GLU A 48 3.97 7.23 -5.05
N ALA A 49 2.87 6.79 -4.43
CA ALA A 49 2.01 5.76 -5.00
C ALA A 49 1.44 6.16 -6.38
N ARG A 50 1.07 7.43 -6.55
CA ARG A 50 0.60 7.96 -7.85
C ARG A 50 1.70 7.98 -8.90
N PHE A 51 2.94 8.27 -8.51
CA PHE A 51 4.10 8.16 -9.41
C PHE A 51 4.35 6.71 -9.84
N LEU A 52 4.28 5.75 -8.90
CA LEU A 52 4.45 4.32 -9.21
C LEU A 52 3.38 3.79 -10.18
N LYS A 53 2.11 4.18 -9.99
CA LYS A 53 1.03 3.81 -10.92
C LYS A 53 1.26 4.37 -12.33
N GLY A 54 1.74 5.61 -12.44
CA GLY A 54 2.08 6.21 -13.73
C GLY A 54 3.24 5.48 -14.43
N ALA A 55 4.22 5.00 -13.66
CA ALA A 55 5.37 4.25 -14.18
C ALA A 55 5.00 2.82 -14.62
N GLY A 56 4.18 2.10 -13.85
CA GLY A 56 3.79 0.71 -14.18
C GLY A 56 2.86 0.57 -15.40
N LEU A 57 2.21 1.65 -15.84
CA LEU A 57 1.48 1.69 -17.12
C LEU A 57 2.43 1.88 -18.33
N SER A 58 3.72 2.14 -18.10
CA SER A 58 4.75 2.36 -19.12
C SER A 58 5.60 1.12 -19.41
N GLU A 59 5.24 -0.07 -18.91
CA GLU A 59 5.91 -1.36 -19.19
C GLU A 59 5.13 -2.24 -20.17
N ARG A 60 4.14 -1.67 -20.88
CA ARG A 60 3.34 -2.39 -21.88
C ARG A 60 3.55 -1.83 -23.31
N TRP A 61 4.79 -1.76 -23.78
CA TRP A 61 5.14 -1.64 -25.22
C TRP A 61 6.45 -2.33 -25.51
#